data_AF-A0A8X6RN04-F1
#
_entry.id   AF-A0A8X6RN04-F1
#
_cell.length_a   1.000
_cell.length_b   1.000
_cell.length_c   1.000
_cell.angle_alpha   90.00
_cell.angle_beta   90.00
_cell.angle_gamma   90.00
#
_symmetry.space_group_name_H-M   'P 1'
#
loop_
_entity.id
_entity.type
_entity.pdbx_description
1 polymer ?
#
loop_
_entity_poly.entity_id
_entity_poly.type
_entity_poly.pdbx_seq_one_letter_code
_entity_poly.pdbx_strand_id
1 'polypeptide(L)'
;MATVDFLHHENPPTWAGVETATLGAEGQKEDLRMLATELGLAPSDNLKTIELKDLIANSDRYDEEFVKDMLGVIVEERTAT
;
A
#
# COMPACT_ATOMS: atom_id res chain seq x y z
N MET A 1 30.13 -7.24 -11.55
CA MET A 1 29.11 -7.64 -10.56
C MET A 1 28.47 -6.36 -10.08
N ALA A 2 27.29 -6.02 -10.59
CA ALA A 2 26.56 -4.87 -10.09
C ALA A 2 25.97 -5.29 -8.74
N THR A 3 26.61 -4.86 -7.65
CA THR A 3 25.94 -4.74 -6.35
C THR A 3 24.83 -3.73 -6.58
N VAL A 4 23.60 -4.23 -6.77
CA VAL A 4 22.44 -3.37 -6.92
C VAL A 4 22.30 -2.64 -5.59
N ASP A 5 22.51 -1.33 -5.64
CA ASP A 5 22.56 -0.43 -4.51
C ASP A 5 21.22 -0.52 -3.76
N PHE A 6 21.25 -1.16 -2.58
CA PHE A 6 20.06 -1.50 -1.78
C PHE A 6 19.51 -0.29 -1.00
N LEU A 7 19.85 0.94 -1.34
CA LEU A 7 19.51 2.12 -0.53
C LEU A 7 19.14 3.35 -1.38
N HIS A 8 18.10 3.25 -2.20
CA HIS A 8 17.34 4.42 -2.66
C HIS A 8 16.06 4.62 -1.82
N HIS A 9 16.14 4.44 -0.50
CA HIS A 9 15.04 4.73 0.41
C HIS A 9 15.07 6.20 0.85
N GLU A 10 14.86 7.12 -0.10
CA GLU A 10 14.72 8.56 0.18
C GLU A 10 13.26 9.00 0.13
N ASN A 11 12.33 8.22 0.67
CA ASN A 11 11.08 8.75 1.22
C ASN A 11 10.38 7.63 2.02
N PRO A 12 10.44 7.59 3.36
CA PRO A 12 9.54 6.72 4.09
C PRO A 12 8.11 7.21 3.77
N PRO A 13 7.23 6.36 3.23
CA PRO A 13 5.88 6.79 2.91
C PRO A 13 5.19 7.35 4.16
N THR A 14 4.67 8.57 4.06
CA THR A 14 3.79 9.10 5.08
C THR A 14 2.42 8.47 4.91
N TRP A 15 2.27 7.22 5.36
CA TRP A 15 0.97 6.54 5.47
C TRP A 15 -0.08 7.44 6.13
N ALA A 16 0.33 8.37 6.99
CA ALA A 16 -0.53 9.41 7.54
C ALA A 16 -1.43 10.14 6.51
N GLY A 17 -0.93 10.45 5.31
CA GLY A 17 -1.72 11.12 4.25
C GLY A 17 -2.72 10.21 3.54
N VAL A 18 -2.42 8.91 3.50
CA VAL A 18 -3.21 7.86 2.84
C VAL A 18 -4.24 7.26 3.79
N GLU A 19 -3.87 6.99 5.05
CA GLU A 19 -4.74 6.41 6.07
C GLU A 19 -5.89 7.34 6.46
N THR A 20 -5.61 8.65 6.51
CA THR A 20 -6.61 9.64 6.94
C THR A 20 -7.66 9.94 5.87
N ALA A 21 -7.35 9.69 4.59
CA ALA A 21 -8.24 10.02 3.48
C ALA A 21 -9.16 8.85 3.08
N THR A 22 -8.74 7.60 3.29
CA THR A 22 -9.32 6.48 2.54
C THR A 22 -9.54 5.19 3.32
N LEU A 23 -8.83 4.89 4.41
CA LEU A 23 -8.98 3.58 5.07
C LEU A 23 -10.16 3.60 6.05
N GLY A 24 -11.27 2.98 5.65
CA GLY A 24 -12.34 2.63 6.57
C GLY A 24 -11.82 1.67 7.65
N ALA A 25 -12.12 1.94 8.92
CA ALA A 25 -11.63 1.15 10.06
C ALA A 25 -11.98 -0.36 9.98
N GLU A 26 -13.05 -0.71 9.25
CA GLU A 26 -13.46 -2.08 8.96
C GLU A 26 -12.97 -2.51 7.56
N GLY A 27 -11.70 -2.92 7.48
CA GLY A 27 -11.15 -3.55 6.26
C GLY A 27 -9.81 -3.01 5.79
N GLN A 28 -9.18 -2.10 6.53
CA GLN A 28 -7.83 -1.59 6.26
C GLN A 28 -6.81 -2.67 5.86
N LYS A 29 -6.82 -3.85 6.50
CA LYS A 29 -5.89 -4.93 6.17
C LYS A 29 -6.16 -5.55 4.79
N GLU A 30 -7.43 -5.71 4.44
CA GLU A 30 -7.87 -6.25 3.14
C GLU A 30 -7.58 -5.23 2.03
N ASP A 31 -7.86 -3.96 2.30
CA ASP A 31 -7.61 -2.84 1.37
C ASP A 31 -6.12 -2.75 1.01
N LEU A 32 -5.24 -2.89 2.01
CA LEU A 32 -3.80 -2.95 1.79
C LEU A 32 -3.34 -4.19 1.02
N ARG A 33 -4.02 -5.34 1.20
CA ARG A 33 -3.71 -6.54 0.42
C ARG A 33 -4.11 -6.40 -1.03
N MET A 34 -5.30 -5.87 -1.29
CA MET A 34 -5.75 -5.57 -2.64
C MET A 34 -4.78 -4.60 -3.30
N LEU A 35 -4.43 -3.51 -2.61
CA LEU A 35 -3.46 -2.54 -3.10
C LEU A 35 -2.09 -3.19 -3.42
N ALA A 36 -1.57 -4.04 -2.52
CA ALA A 36 -0.33 -4.76 -2.78
C ALA A 36 -0.45 -5.65 -4.03
N THR A 37 -1.58 -6.36 -4.17
CA THR A 37 -1.88 -7.21 -5.32
C THR A 37 -1.94 -6.41 -6.63
N GLU A 38 -2.60 -5.25 -6.62
CA GLU A 38 -2.70 -4.32 -7.76
C GLU A 38 -1.33 -3.74 -8.17
N LEU A 39 -0.44 -3.52 -7.20
CA LEU A 39 0.93 -3.11 -7.46
C LEU A 39 1.78 -4.25 -8.07
N GLY A 40 1.23 -5.47 -8.16
CA GLY A 40 1.92 -6.67 -8.58
C GLY A 40 2.78 -7.30 -7.48
N LEU A 41 2.56 -6.91 -6.23
CA LEU A 41 3.16 -7.53 -5.06
C LEU A 41 2.27 -8.70 -4.63
N ALA A 42 2.86 -9.79 -4.18
CA ALA A 42 2.12 -10.92 -3.63
C ALA A 42 2.16 -10.87 -2.09
N PRO A 43 1.25 -10.15 -1.42
CA PRO A 43 1.23 -10.10 0.03
C PRO A 43 0.91 -11.49 0.59
N SER A 44 1.71 -11.97 1.53
CA SER A 44 1.40 -13.22 2.23
C SER A 44 0.21 -13.06 3.18
N ASP A 45 -0.59 -14.12 3.31
CA ASP A 45 -1.78 -14.14 4.19
C ASP A 45 -1.46 -14.01 5.69
N ASN A 46 -0.18 -14.12 6.06
CA ASN A 46 0.29 -13.91 7.42
C ASN A 46 0.81 -12.50 7.69
N LEU A 47 0.91 -11.62 6.69
CA LEU A 47 1.43 -10.26 6.88
C LEU A 47 0.45 -9.42 7.71
N LYS A 48 1.03 -8.66 8.64
CA LYS A 48 0.31 -7.64 9.41
C LYS A 48 0.07 -6.40 8.56
N THR A 49 -0.89 -5.56 8.97
CA THR A 49 -1.15 -4.25 8.36
C THR A 49 0.15 -3.45 8.17
N ILE A 50 1.01 -3.39 9.19
CA ILE A 50 2.29 -2.67 9.12
C ILE A 50 3.26 -3.29 8.10
N GLU A 51 3.30 -4.62 7.97
CA GLU A 51 4.19 -5.28 7.02
C GLU A 51 3.70 -5.15 5.58
N LEU A 52 2.38 -5.15 5.35
CA LEU A 52 1.78 -4.84 4.06
C LEU A 52 2.13 -3.42 3.64
N LYS A 53 2.06 -2.49 4.59
CA LYS A 53 2.43 -1.11 4.39
C LYS A 53 3.89 -0.97 3.97
N ASP A 54 4.80 -1.60 4.71
CA ASP A 54 6.22 -1.59 4.36
C ASP A 54 6.47 -2.28 3.00
N LEU A 55 5.77 -3.37 2.67
CA LEU A 55 5.93 -4.05 1.40
C LEU A 55 5.54 -3.14 0.22
N ILE A 56 4.40 -2.46 0.35
CA ILE A 56 3.87 -1.53 -0.64
C ILE A 56 4.82 -0.34 -0.78
N ALA A 57 5.28 0.22 0.34
CA ALA A 57 6.22 1.33 0.43
C ALA A 57 7.58 1.09 -0.23
N ASN A 58 8.10 -0.13 -0.06
CA ASN A 58 9.42 -0.52 -0.57
C ASN A 58 9.36 -0.99 -2.02
N SER A 59 8.19 -0.94 -2.66
CA SER A 59 8.05 -1.23 -4.08
C SER A 59 8.53 -0.06 -4.93
N ASP A 60 9.25 -0.35 -6.01
CA ASP A 60 9.64 0.65 -7.02
C ASP A 60 8.42 1.28 -7.73
N ARG A 61 7.23 0.70 -7.53
CA ARG A 61 5.95 1.19 -8.07
C ARG A 61 5.13 1.97 -7.05
N TYR A 62 5.68 2.23 -5.86
CA TYR A 62 5.01 3.01 -4.85
C TYR A 62 4.94 4.48 -5.27
N ASP A 63 3.72 5.00 -5.39
CA ASP A 63 3.44 6.41 -5.60
C ASP A 63 2.31 6.81 -4.65
N GLU A 64 2.52 7.85 -3.85
CA GLU A 64 1.57 8.26 -2.80
C GLU A 64 0.24 8.73 -3.38
N GLU A 65 0.25 9.47 -4.50
CA GLU A 65 -0.98 9.92 -5.17
C GLU A 65 -1.71 8.73 -5.79
N PHE A 66 -0.97 7.84 -6.46
CA PHE A 66 -1.55 6.61 -7.03
C PHE A 66 -2.17 5.70 -5.95
N VAL A 67 -1.45 5.47 -4.85
CA VAL A 67 -1.91 4.61 -3.75
C VAL A 67 -3.15 5.19 -3.09
N LYS A 68 -3.20 6.52 -2.93
CA LYS A 68 -4.36 7.22 -2.38
C LYS A 68 -5.57 7.11 -3.30
N ASP A 69 -5.40 7.33 -4.60
CA ASP A 69 -6.49 7.18 -5.59
C ASP A 69 -6.98 5.73 -5.65
N MET A 70 -6.07 4.76 -5.67
CA MET A 70 -6.41 3.33 -5.72
C MET A 70 -7.17 2.88 -4.47
N LEU A 71 -6.71 3.27 -3.28
CA LEU A 71 -7.42 2.99 -2.03
C LEU A 71 -8.79 3.69 -2.00
N GLY A 72 -8.90 4.88 -2.59
CA GLY A 72 -10.17 5.57 -2.78
C GLY A 72 -11.16 4.72 -3.54
N VAL A 73 -10.76 4.18 -4.69
CA VAL A 73 -11.61 3.30 -5.52
C VAL A 73 -11.99 2.03 -4.76
N ILE A 74 -11.04 1.34 -4.11
CA ILE A 74 -11.30 0.10 -3.35
C ILE A 74 -12.33 0.34 -2.24
N VAL A 75 -12.19 1.46 -1.52
CA VAL A 75 -13.10 1.80 -0.42
C VAL A 75 -14.45 2.25 -0.96
N GLU A 76 -14.50 3.06 -2.02
CA GLU A 76 -15.75 3.44 -2.68
C GLU A 76 -16.51 2.20 -3.17
N GLU A 77 -15.85 1.24 -3.82
CA GLU A 77 -16.48 -0.01 -4.27
C GLU A 77 -17.07 -0.81 -3.11
N ARG A 78 -16.37 -0.89 -1.97
CA ARG A 78 -16.87 -1.56 -0.77
C ARG A 78 -18.06 -0.84 -0.14
N THR A 79 -18.02 0.49 -0.10
CA THR A 79 -19.03 1.30 0.60
C THR A 79 -20.28 1.54 -0.27
N ALA A 80 -20.17 1.34 -1.58
CA ALA A 80 -21.27 1.50 -2.54
C ALA A 80 -22.25 0.31 -2.60
N THR A 81 -22.05 -0.75 -1.79
CA THR A 81 -22.97 -1.90 -1.64
C THR A 81 -23.80 -1.78 -0.36
#